data_AF-A0AAD9NY63-F1
#
_entry.id   AF-A0AAD9NY63-F1
#
_cell.length_a   1.000
_cell.length_b   1.000
_cell.length_c   1.000
_cell.angle_alpha   90.00
_cell.angle_beta   90.00
_cell.angle_gamma   90.00
#
_symmetry.space_group_name_H-M   'P 1'
#
loop_
_entity.id
_entity.type
_entity.pdbx_description
1 polymer ?
#
loop_
_entity_poly.entity_id
_entity_poly.type
_entity_poly.pdbx_seq_one_letter_code
_entity_poly.pdbx_strand_id
1 'polypeptide(L)'
;METDDAASGDMIVSTPGTVTPPGEVLKFLLPGLCHLTAEDKARGVLLESDAHVTLCHYFHYRWQQFTSDEPSAQEAEVSLTTLCGVFMNLCVLEKTLVSTHAVFTELLNFIVTTLSSIAATTEHVVLSYNLLVLGLMLARHQVNSHSVSPVDCEGIFPAAVSLLSRVHTRKSVSGKKMWSMGICEDYEPYWDDLSELWFLGMQRRGVVADVVTSYQGFLCSVTCSSVPARQVIQEKGGLQMAKLYEMEELERILNN
;
A
#
# COMPACT_ATOMS: atom_id res chain seq x y z
N MET A 1 -36.73 -59.41 11.78
CA MET A 1 -35.30 -59.21 11.51
C MET A 1 -35.22 -58.53 10.16
N GLU A 2 -35.30 -57.21 10.18
CA GLU A 2 -34.66 -56.26 9.28
C GLU A 2 -35.07 -54.87 9.82
N THR A 3 -34.04 -54.09 10.10
CA THR A 3 -34.05 -52.83 10.84
C THR A 3 -34.20 -51.67 9.86
N ASP A 4 -35.24 -50.86 10.03
CA ASP A 4 -35.38 -49.57 9.34
C ASP A 4 -34.49 -48.54 10.05
N ASP A 5 -33.45 -48.09 9.34
CA ASP A 5 -32.53 -47.05 9.79
C ASP A 5 -33.21 -45.68 9.74
N ALA A 6 -33.18 -45.02 10.89
CA ALA A 6 -33.61 -43.65 11.08
C ALA A 6 -32.67 -42.67 10.36
N ALA A 7 -33.13 -42.09 9.25
CA ALA A 7 -32.54 -40.87 8.70
C ALA A 7 -33.01 -39.69 9.55
N SER A 8 -32.23 -39.35 10.57
CA SER A 8 -32.34 -38.11 11.34
C SER A 8 -32.08 -36.93 10.41
N GLY A 9 -33.15 -36.32 9.90
CA GLY A 9 -33.09 -35.03 9.23
C GLY A 9 -32.79 -33.96 10.26
N ASP A 10 -31.52 -33.57 10.38
CA ASP A 10 -31.13 -32.41 11.17
C ASP A 10 -31.81 -31.17 10.59
N MET A 11 -32.85 -30.76 11.30
CA MET A 11 -33.58 -29.54 11.10
C MET A 11 -32.60 -28.39 11.38
N ILE A 12 -32.15 -27.71 10.33
CA ILE A 12 -31.38 -26.47 10.43
C ILE A 12 -32.31 -25.46 11.13
N VAL A 13 -32.18 -25.36 12.45
CA VAL A 13 -32.76 -24.28 13.24
C VAL A 13 -32.09 -23.00 12.76
N SER A 14 -32.80 -22.31 11.86
CA SER A 14 -32.47 -20.94 11.49
C SER A 14 -32.69 -20.09 12.73
N THR A 15 -31.61 -19.66 13.36
CA THR A 15 -31.68 -18.69 14.46
C THR A 15 -32.25 -17.37 13.95
N PRO A 16 -33.08 -16.65 14.73
CA PRO A 16 -33.76 -15.46 14.25
C PRO A 16 -32.76 -14.34 13.97
N GLY A 17 -32.87 -13.76 12.77
CA GLY A 17 -32.08 -12.67 12.20
C GLY A 17 -31.30 -11.78 13.18
N THR A 18 -30.00 -12.01 13.25
CA THR A 18 -29.05 -10.93 13.50
C THR A 18 -29.10 -10.01 12.30
N VAL A 19 -29.83 -8.89 12.42
CA VAL A 19 -29.77 -7.80 11.45
C VAL A 19 -28.32 -7.33 11.42
N THR A 20 -27.62 -7.70 10.36
CA THR A 20 -26.25 -7.26 10.10
C THR A 20 -26.25 -5.74 10.13
N PRO A 21 -25.46 -5.09 11.00
CA PRO A 21 -25.38 -3.63 11.03
C PRO A 21 -25.12 -3.12 9.61
N PRO A 22 -25.70 -1.98 9.18
CA PRO A 22 -25.55 -1.50 7.81
C PRO A 22 -24.10 -1.44 7.29
N GLY A 23 -23.13 -1.16 8.18
CA GLY A 23 -21.70 -1.18 7.85
C GLY A 23 -21.10 -2.58 7.60
N GLU A 24 -21.69 -3.64 8.15
CA GLU A 24 -21.24 -5.02 7.96
C GLU A 24 -21.69 -5.61 6.61
N VAL A 25 -22.63 -4.97 5.90
CA VAL A 25 -23.03 -5.40 4.55
C VAL A 25 -21.94 -5.04 3.53
N LEU A 26 -21.29 -3.88 3.69
CA LEU A 26 -20.30 -3.39 2.74
C LEU A 26 -19.10 -4.33 2.60
N LYS A 27 -18.68 -5.04 3.66
CA LYS A 27 -17.56 -5.98 3.59
C LYS A 27 -17.79 -7.10 2.56
N PHE A 28 -19.03 -7.55 2.41
CA PHE A 28 -19.39 -8.59 1.44
C PHE A 28 -19.41 -8.05 0.00
N LEU A 29 -19.60 -6.75 -0.17
CA LEU A 29 -19.62 -6.08 -1.48
C LEU A 29 -18.23 -5.61 -1.92
N LEU A 30 -17.28 -5.42 -0.99
CA LEU A 30 -15.95 -4.89 -1.29
C LEU A 30 -15.22 -5.60 -2.44
N PRO A 31 -15.18 -6.95 -2.52
CA PRO A 31 -14.53 -7.62 -3.65
C PRO A 31 -15.17 -7.25 -4.99
N GLY A 32 -16.51 -7.19 -5.03
CA GLY A 32 -17.26 -6.74 -6.20
C GLY A 32 -16.96 -5.27 -6.55
N LEU A 33 -16.96 -4.39 -5.55
CA LEU A 33 -16.67 -2.96 -5.73
C LEU A 33 -15.26 -2.70 -6.26
N CYS A 34 -14.27 -3.52 -5.87
CA CYS A 34 -12.92 -3.44 -6.43
C CYS A 34 -12.93 -3.68 -7.95
N HIS A 35 -13.66 -4.69 -8.43
CA HIS A 35 -13.80 -4.93 -9.87
C HIS A 35 -14.67 -3.88 -10.58
N LEU A 36 -15.77 -3.47 -9.96
CA LEU A 36 -16.69 -2.49 -10.56
C LEU A 36 -16.05 -1.11 -10.72
N THR A 37 -15.15 -0.71 -9.81
CA THR A 37 -14.40 0.55 -9.98
C THR A 37 -13.37 0.49 -11.11
N ALA A 38 -12.93 -0.69 -11.55
CA ALA A 38 -12.07 -0.81 -12.72
C ALA A 38 -12.86 -0.78 -14.05
N GLU A 39 -14.15 -1.11 -14.04
CA GLU A 39 -15.00 -1.13 -15.23
C GLU A 39 -15.65 0.24 -15.48
N ASP A 40 -15.59 0.72 -16.72
CA ASP A 40 -15.91 2.11 -17.06
C ASP A 40 -17.37 2.50 -16.75
N LYS A 41 -18.34 1.67 -17.17
CA LYS A 41 -19.76 1.98 -16.98
C LYS A 41 -20.17 1.81 -15.52
N ALA A 42 -19.75 0.72 -14.89
CA ALA A 42 -20.05 0.46 -13.49
C ALA A 42 -19.45 1.52 -12.57
N ARG A 43 -18.21 1.96 -12.83
CA ARG A 43 -17.59 3.08 -12.11
C ARG A 43 -18.42 4.34 -12.25
N GLY A 44 -18.88 4.68 -13.45
CA GLY A 44 -19.76 5.84 -13.67
C GLY A 44 -20.99 5.82 -12.74
N VAL A 45 -21.71 4.69 -12.69
CA VAL A 45 -22.89 4.52 -11.81
C VAL A 45 -22.54 4.66 -10.33
N LEU A 46 -21.39 4.13 -9.90
CA LEU A 46 -20.93 4.25 -8.52
C LEU A 46 -20.64 5.71 -8.15
N LEU A 47 -20.01 6.47 -9.04
CA LEU A 47 -19.66 7.87 -8.81
C LEU A 47 -20.89 8.78 -8.80
N GLU A 48 -21.88 8.51 -9.66
CA GLU A 48 -23.18 9.22 -9.64
C GLU A 48 -23.93 9.05 -8.30
N SER A 49 -23.62 7.98 -7.57
CA SER A 49 -24.22 7.67 -6.26
C SER A 49 -23.34 8.07 -5.08
N ASP A 50 -22.28 8.87 -5.29
CA ASP A 50 -21.30 9.27 -4.27
C ASP A 50 -20.67 8.07 -3.51
N ALA A 51 -20.48 6.95 -4.20
CA ALA A 51 -19.91 5.75 -3.58
C ALA A 51 -18.52 6.01 -2.99
N HIS A 52 -17.69 6.85 -3.62
CA HIS A 52 -16.37 7.23 -3.13
C HIS A 52 -16.43 7.90 -1.73
N VAL A 53 -17.46 8.69 -1.45
CA VAL A 53 -17.67 9.31 -0.13
C VAL A 53 -18.04 8.26 0.90
N THR A 54 -19.02 7.43 0.57
CA THR A 54 -19.48 6.34 1.45
C THR A 54 -18.35 5.36 1.77
N LEU A 55 -17.53 5.02 0.78
CA LEU A 55 -16.38 4.14 0.93
C LEU A 55 -15.29 4.76 1.80
N CYS A 56 -15.11 6.08 1.77
CA CYS A 56 -14.14 6.76 2.65
C CYS A 56 -14.60 6.75 4.11
N HIS A 57 -15.88 7.01 4.37
CA HIS A 57 -16.44 6.83 5.73
C HIS A 57 -16.29 5.39 6.21
N TYR A 58 -16.54 4.43 5.32
CA TYR A 58 -16.36 3.02 5.64
C TYR A 58 -14.89 2.67 5.91
N PHE A 59 -13.96 3.25 5.16
CA PHE A 59 -12.53 3.12 5.40
C PHE A 59 -12.14 3.57 6.81
N HIS A 60 -12.60 4.75 7.25
CA HIS A 60 -12.34 5.23 8.62
C HIS A 60 -12.96 4.32 9.68
N TYR A 61 -14.19 3.84 9.46
CA TYR A 61 -14.84 2.89 10.36
C TYR A 61 -14.04 1.59 10.49
N ARG A 62 -13.57 1.02 9.37
CA ARG A 62 -12.72 -0.19 9.39
C ARG A 62 -11.37 0.08 10.02
N TRP A 63 -10.80 1.28 9.84
CA TRP A 63 -9.56 1.64 10.53
C TRP A 63 -9.71 1.63 12.05
N GLN A 64 -10.81 2.18 12.57
CA GLN A 64 -11.08 2.16 14.02
C GLN A 64 -11.13 0.73 14.55
N GLN A 65 -11.79 -0.18 13.83
CA GLN A 65 -11.86 -1.60 14.20
C GLN A 65 -10.49 -2.28 14.11
N PHE A 66 -9.71 -1.97 13.08
CA PHE A 66 -8.35 -2.48 12.90
C PHE A 66 -7.42 -2.08 14.06
N THR A 67 -7.51 -0.83 14.52
CA THR A 67 -6.69 -0.34 15.64
C THR A 67 -7.24 -0.69 17.02
N SER A 68 -8.38 -1.37 17.10
CA SER A 68 -8.96 -1.82 18.37
C SER A 68 -8.46 -3.23 18.70
N ASP A 69 -8.40 -3.58 20.00
CA ASP A 69 -8.08 -4.94 20.47
C ASP A 69 -9.23 -5.96 20.21
N GLU A 70 -10.09 -5.67 19.24
CA GLU A 70 -11.28 -6.47 18.93
C GLU A 70 -10.92 -7.65 18.01
N PRO A 71 -11.62 -8.81 18.12
CA PRO A 71 -11.41 -9.97 17.25
C PRO A 71 -11.61 -9.68 15.76
N SER A 72 -12.25 -8.57 15.42
CA SER A 72 -12.53 -8.13 14.06
C SER A 72 -11.36 -7.41 13.36
N ALA A 73 -10.23 -7.18 14.05
CA ALA A 73 -9.10 -6.44 13.51
C ALA A 73 -8.54 -7.06 12.21
N GLN A 74 -8.43 -8.39 12.13
CA GLN A 74 -7.96 -9.08 10.93
C GLN A 74 -8.95 -8.93 9.76
N GLU A 75 -10.25 -9.04 10.00
CA GLU A 75 -11.27 -8.75 8.97
C GLU A 75 -11.18 -7.29 8.53
N ALA A 76 -10.90 -6.38 9.46
CA ALA A 76 -10.78 -4.96 9.17
C ALA A 76 -9.57 -4.68 8.27
N GLU A 77 -8.43 -5.31 8.54
CA GLU A 77 -7.24 -5.23 7.70
C GLU A 77 -7.51 -5.70 6.25
N VAL A 78 -8.22 -6.82 6.08
CA VAL A 78 -8.61 -7.32 4.75
C VAL A 78 -9.52 -6.32 4.01
N SER A 79 -10.51 -5.75 4.72
CA SER A 79 -11.38 -4.72 4.16
C SER A 79 -10.60 -3.47 3.76
N LEU A 80 -9.69 -2.99 4.61
CA LEU A 80 -8.86 -1.81 4.35
C LEU A 80 -7.94 -2.03 3.14
N THR A 81 -7.32 -3.21 3.04
CA THR A 81 -6.50 -3.59 1.90
C THR A 81 -7.31 -3.56 0.61
N THR A 82 -8.52 -4.12 0.62
CA THR A 82 -9.41 -4.12 -0.55
C THR A 82 -9.86 -2.70 -0.91
N LEU A 83 -10.19 -1.87 0.09
CA LEU A 83 -10.53 -0.46 -0.11
C LEU A 83 -9.38 0.33 -0.70
N CYS A 84 -8.13 0.04 -0.33
CA CYS A 84 -6.97 0.66 -0.98
C CYS A 84 -6.96 0.33 -2.48
N GLY A 85 -7.23 -0.92 -2.87
CA GLY A 85 -7.46 -1.34 -4.26
C GLY A 85 -8.51 -0.50 -4.98
N VAL A 86 -9.68 -0.35 -4.35
CA VAL A 86 -10.79 0.47 -4.88
C VAL A 86 -10.35 1.91 -5.11
N PHE A 87 -9.70 2.55 -4.13
CA PHE A 87 -9.25 3.94 -4.26
C PHE A 87 -8.09 4.10 -5.25
N MET A 88 -7.20 3.10 -5.38
CA MET A 88 -6.15 3.10 -6.40
C MET A 88 -6.75 3.06 -7.81
N ASN A 89 -7.80 2.27 -8.05
CA ASN A 89 -8.53 2.30 -9.32
C ASN A 89 -9.05 3.70 -9.63
N LEU A 90 -9.65 4.38 -8.64
CA LEU A 90 -10.13 5.75 -8.80
C LEU A 90 -8.99 6.73 -9.07
N CYS A 91 -7.83 6.59 -8.42
CA CYS A 91 -6.65 7.40 -8.71
C CYS A 91 -6.15 7.22 -10.15
N VAL A 92 -6.20 5.99 -10.69
CA VAL A 92 -5.79 5.73 -12.07
C VAL A 92 -6.79 6.32 -13.07
N LEU A 93 -8.08 6.09 -12.83
CA LEU A 93 -9.14 6.24 -13.84
C LEU A 93 -9.86 7.60 -13.74
N GLU A 94 -9.91 8.22 -12.56
CA GLU A 94 -10.73 9.41 -12.26
C GLU A 94 -9.90 10.59 -11.76
N LYS A 95 -8.81 10.87 -12.46
CA LYS A 95 -7.78 11.85 -12.06
C LYS A 95 -8.35 13.23 -11.69
N THR A 96 -9.31 13.72 -12.45
CA THR A 96 -9.94 15.03 -12.19
C THR A 96 -10.69 15.01 -10.86
N LEU A 97 -11.54 14.01 -10.64
CA LEU A 97 -12.30 13.85 -9.41
C LEU A 97 -11.37 13.76 -8.19
N VAL A 98 -10.32 12.91 -8.28
CA VAL A 98 -9.35 12.71 -7.20
C VAL A 98 -8.57 13.98 -6.86
N SER A 99 -8.36 14.84 -7.86
CA SER A 99 -7.64 16.10 -7.68
C SER A 99 -8.51 17.19 -7.02
N THR A 100 -9.82 17.17 -7.25
CA THR A 100 -10.71 18.28 -6.87
C THR A 100 -11.62 17.99 -5.68
N HIS A 101 -11.98 16.74 -5.43
CA HIS A 101 -13.00 16.39 -4.44
C HIS A 101 -12.40 16.24 -3.04
N ALA A 102 -12.97 16.92 -2.04
CA ALA A 102 -12.41 17.04 -0.69
C ALA A 102 -12.18 15.70 0.03
N VAL A 103 -13.02 14.69 -0.23
CA VAL A 103 -12.86 13.36 0.38
C VAL A 103 -11.50 12.71 0.11
N PHE A 104 -10.90 12.98 -1.05
CA PHE A 104 -9.58 12.44 -1.35
C PHE A 104 -8.48 13.19 -0.59
N THR A 105 -8.69 14.47 -0.27
CA THR A 105 -7.77 15.24 0.59
C THR A 105 -7.87 14.79 2.03
N GLU A 106 -9.08 14.50 2.51
CA GLU A 106 -9.31 13.86 3.80
C GLU A 106 -8.57 12.51 3.90
N LEU A 107 -8.76 11.65 2.89
CA LEU A 107 -8.09 10.34 2.84
C LEU A 107 -6.56 10.47 2.78
N LEU A 108 -6.03 11.43 2.00
CA LEU A 108 -4.58 11.68 1.94
C LEU A 108 -4.03 12.11 3.29
N ASN A 109 -4.66 13.10 3.94
CA ASN A 109 -4.23 13.59 5.26
C ASN A 109 -4.24 12.48 6.31
N PHE A 110 -5.26 11.63 6.26
CA PHE A 110 -5.35 10.45 7.09
C PHE A 110 -4.19 9.48 6.86
N ILE A 111 -3.88 9.15 5.60
CA ILE A 111 -2.77 8.25 5.25
C ILE A 111 -1.44 8.85 5.71
N VAL A 112 -1.16 10.13 5.43
CA VAL A 112 0.09 10.79 5.85
C VAL A 112 0.29 10.67 7.37
N THR A 113 -0.78 10.85 8.14
CA THR A 113 -0.73 10.80 9.62
C THR A 113 -0.52 9.39 10.16
N THR A 114 -1.10 8.38 9.52
CA THR A 114 -1.10 7.00 10.03
C THR A 114 0.03 6.12 9.50
N LEU A 115 0.53 6.42 8.29
CA LEU A 115 1.44 5.56 7.55
C LEU A 115 2.76 5.31 8.30
N SER A 116 3.29 6.32 8.99
CA SER A 116 4.54 6.17 9.76
C SER A 116 4.38 5.22 10.95
N SER A 117 3.19 5.19 11.57
CA SER A 117 2.91 4.30 12.70
C SER A 117 2.83 2.84 12.26
N ILE A 118 2.09 2.56 11.17
CA ILE A 118 1.94 1.19 10.67
C ILE A 118 3.23 0.69 9.99
N ALA A 119 3.96 1.57 9.29
CA ALA A 119 5.26 1.28 8.69
C ALA A 119 6.38 0.97 9.70
N ALA A 120 6.15 1.24 10.99
CA ALA A 120 7.11 0.93 12.06
C ALA A 120 7.13 -0.57 12.41
N THR A 121 6.18 -1.39 11.96
CA THR A 121 6.14 -2.84 12.22
C THR A 121 6.18 -3.64 10.91
N THR A 122 6.41 -4.95 11.00
CA THR A 122 6.27 -5.91 9.89
C THR A 122 5.01 -6.78 10.00
N GLU A 123 4.14 -6.45 10.94
CA GLU A 123 2.93 -7.23 11.19
C GLU A 123 1.91 -7.09 10.06
N HIS A 124 1.76 -5.87 9.52
CA HIS A 124 0.74 -5.51 8.55
C HIS A 124 1.37 -5.05 7.22
N VAL A 125 2.34 -5.82 6.70
CA VAL A 125 3.12 -5.43 5.50
C VAL A 125 2.24 -5.16 4.28
N VAL A 126 1.21 -5.99 4.07
CA VAL A 126 0.30 -5.86 2.92
C VAL A 126 -0.48 -4.57 2.99
N LEU A 127 -1.14 -4.29 4.12
CA LEU A 127 -1.88 -3.05 4.31
C LEU A 127 -0.95 -1.83 4.25
N SER A 128 0.24 -1.91 4.86
CA SER A 128 1.22 -0.81 4.87
C SER A 128 1.65 -0.40 3.45
N TYR A 129 1.93 -1.37 2.58
CA TYR A 129 2.27 -1.09 1.17
C TYR A 129 1.09 -0.53 0.38
N ASN A 130 -0.12 -1.07 0.60
CA ASN A 130 -1.33 -0.57 -0.03
C ASN A 130 -1.60 0.89 0.34
N LEU A 131 -1.45 1.27 1.62
CA LEU A 131 -1.57 2.65 2.08
C LEU A 131 -0.48 3.54 1.51
N LEU A 132 0.77 3.06 1.48
CA LEU A 132 1.90 3.79 0.91
C LEU A 132 1.65 4.14 -0.56
N VAL A 133 1.27 3.15 -1.37
CA VAL A 133 1.04 3.34 -2.80
C VAL A 133 -0.16 4.22 -3.07
N LEU A 134 -1.27 4.01 -2.35
CA LEU A 134 -2.42 4.90 -2.42
C LEU A 134 -2.06 6.33 -2.04
N GLY A 135 -1.31 6.52 -0.94
CA GLY A 135 -0.84 7.83 -0.49
C GLY A 135 0.02 8.53 -1.53
N LEU A 136 0.96 7.82 -2.17
CA LEU A 136 1.77 8.36 -3.27
C LEU A 136 0.92 8.79 -4.47
N MET A 137 -0.08 7.98 -4.85
CA MET A 137 -0.96 8.30 -5.96
C MET A 137 -1.85 9.51 -5.66
N LEU A 138 -2.43 9.60 -4.46
CA LEU A 138 -3.24 10.73 -4.01
C LEU A 138 -2.42 12.03 -3.92
N ALA A 139 -1.26 11.97 -3.26
CA ALA A 139 -0.34 13.10 -3.15
C ALA A 139 0.05 13.63 -4.53
N ARG A 140 0.34 12.74 -5.48
CA ARG A 140 0.61 13.12 -6.87
C ARG A 140 -0.54 13.91 -7.49
N HIS A 141 -1.77 13.43 -7.38
CA HIS A 141 -2.91 14.11 -7.99
C HIS A 141 -3.14 15.49 -7.37
N GLN A 142 -3.09 15.58 -6.04
CA GLN A 142 -3.43 16.79 -5.31
C GLN A 142 -2.33 17.86 -5.31
N VAL A 143 -1.05 17.46 -5.32
CA VAL A 143 0.06 18.40 -5.49
C VAL A 143 0.05 18.99 -6.90
N ASN A 144 -0.18 18.16 -7.94
CA ASN A 144 -0.25 18.64 -9.32
C ASN A 144 -1.44 19.58 -9.56
N SER A 145 -2.54 19.39 -8.86
CA SER A 145 -3.70 20.29 -8.91
C SER A 145 -3.63 21.48 -7.96
N HIS A 146 -2.55 21.60 -7.17
CA HIS A 146 -2.37 22.63 -6.13
C HIS A 146 -3.44 22.57 -5.02
N SER A 147 -4.09 21.42 -4.83
CA SER A 147 -5.06 21.20 -3.75
C SER A 147 -4.37 21.04 -2.40
N VAL A 148 -3.12 20.56 -2.40
CA VAL A 148 -2.29 20.31 -1.21
C VAL A 148 -0.84 20.70 -1.52
N SER A 149 -0.08 21.17 -0.52
CA SER A 149 1.35 21.50 -0.67
C SER A 149 2.21 20.23 -0.61
N PRO A 150 3.37 20.17 -1.30
CA PRO A 150 4.33 19.07 -1.12
C PRO A 150 4.75 18.84 0.34
N VAL A 151 4.79 19.91 1.14
CA VAL A 151 5.14 19.85 2.58
C VAL A 151 4.10 19.06 3.36
N ASP A 152 2.82 19.17 3.02
CA ASP A 152 1.74 18.45 3.70
C ASP A 152 1.81 16.93 3.46
N CYS A 153 2.59 16.49 2.46
CA CYS A 153 2.79 15.09 2.10
C CYS A 153 4.12 14.52 2.63
N GLU A 154 4.93 15.29 3.38
CA GLU A 154 6.30 14.93 3.72
C GLU A 154 6.42 13.61 4.49
N GLY A 155 5.40 13.26 5.30
CA GLY A 155 5.36 12.04 6.11
C GLY A 155 5.33 10.74 5.29
N ILE A 156 4.97 10.81 4.00
CA ILE A 156 4.98 9.64 3.11
C ILE A 156 6.40 9.15 2.84
N PHE A 157 7.36 10.07 2.69
CA PHE A 157 8.71 9.71 2.27
C PHE A 157 9.49 8.92 3.35
N PRO A 158 9.56 9.36 4.63
CA PRO A 158 10.17 8.55 5.69
C PRO A 158 9.51 7.18 5.86
N ALA A 159 8.19 7.09 5.70
CA ALA A 159 7.49 5.82 5.80
C ALA A 159 7.84 4.87 4.64
N ALA A 160 7.94 5.40 3.41
CA ALA A 160 8.42 4.65 2.24
C ALA A 160 9.83 4.10 2.47
N VAL A 161 10.75 4.94 2.96
CA VAL A 161 12.12 4.54 3.30
C VAL A 161 12.12 3.45 4.38
N SER A 162 11.31 3.61 5.43
CA SER A 162 11.19 2.62 6.51
C SER A 162 10.78 1.26 5.97
N LEU A 163 9.70 1.19 5.19
CA LEU A 163 9.17 -0.05 4.63
C LEU A 163 10.17 -0.72 3.69
N LEU A 164 10.74 0.03 2.74
CA LEU A 164 11.68 -0.51 1.74
C LEU A 164 13.00 -0.96 2.37
N SER A 165 13.44 -0.31 3.45
CA SER A 165 14.68 -0.66 4.13
C SER A 165 14.64 -2.04 4.81
N ARG A 166 13.43 -2.53 5.12
CA ARG A 166 13.18 -3.77 5.86
C ARG A 166 12.93 -4.98 4.97
N VAL A 167 12.64 -4.76 3.68
CA VAL A 167 12.44 -5.83 2.68
C VAL A 167 13.64 -6.73 2.59
N HIS A 168 14.85 -6.16 2.64
CA HIS A 168 16.07 -6.87 2.33
C HIS A 168 16.85 -7.22 3.61
N THR A 169 17.13 -8.50 3.79
CA THR A 169 17.98 -9.02 4.86
C THR A 169 19.29 -9.54 4.32
N ARG A 170 20.29 -9.60 5.19
CA ARG A 170 21.62 -10.11 4.88
C ARG A 170 21.64 -11.61 5.12
N LYS A 171 21.63 -12.44 4.06
CA LYS A 171 21.79 -13.90 4.18
C LYS A 171 23.28 -14.27 4.04
N SER A 172 23.80 -15.03 5.02
CA SER A 172 25.17 -15.57 4.98
C SER A 172 25.19 -16.79 4.06
N VAL A 173 26.01 -16.76 3.00
CA VAL A 173 26.18 -17.93 2.13
C VAL A 173 27.19 -18.87 2.80
N SER A 174 26.73 -20.06 3.18
CA SER A 174 27.55 -21.07 3.85
C SER A 174 28.88 -21.29 3.10
N GLY A 175 30.00 -21.10 3.82
CA GLY A 175 31.34 -21.44 3.34
C GLY A 175 32.16 -20.34 2.65
N LYS A 176 31.61 -19.14 2.40
CA LYS A 176 32.39 -17.98 1.91
C LYS A 176 32.03 -16.72 2.70
N LYS A 177 32.99 -15.80 2.90
CA LYS A 177 32.74 -14.41 3.36
C LYS A 177 32.00 -13.60 2.28
N MET A 178 30.89 -14.13 1.78
CA MET A 178 30.10 -13.54 0.71
C MET A 178 28.67 -13.46 1.19
N TRP A 179 28.17 -12.23 1.30
CA TRP A 179 26.81 -11.95 1.70
C TRP A 179 25.94 -11.92 0.46
N SER A 180 24.78 -12.56 0.54
CA SER A 180 23.73 -12.39 -0.48
C SER A 180 22.62 -11.53 0.10
N MET A 181 22.01 -10.70 -0.75
CA MET A 181 20.78 -10.01 -0.40
C MET A 181 19.64 -11.01 -0.53
N GLY A 182 18.91 -11.25 0.55
CA GLY A 182 17.69 -12.04 0.55
C GLY A 182 16.50 -11.19 0.95
N ILE A 183 15.30 -11.61 0.59
CA ILE A 183 14.07 -11.00 1.11
C ILE A 183 13.89 -11.46 2.56
N CYS A 184 13.40 -10.55 3.41
CA CYS A 184 13.00 -10.82 4.78
C CYS A 184 11.84 -11.83 4.82
N GLU A 185 11.85 -12.77 5.77
CA GLU A 185 10.83 -13.82 5.88
C GLU A 185 9.42 -13.24 6.01
N ASP A 186 9.25 -12.08 6.68
CA ASP A 186 7.97 -11.38 6.81
C ASP A 186 7.40 -10.88 5.47
N TYR A 187 8.28 -10.65 4.48
CA TYR A 187 7.92 -10.10 3.17
C TYR A 187 7.85 -11.17 2.08
N GLU A 188 8.62 -12.26 2.24
CA GLU A 188 8.80 -13.31 1.24
C GLU A 188 7.49 -13.88 0.67
N PRO A 189 6.42 -14.14 1.48
CA PRO A 189 5.16 -14.65 0.96
C PRO A 189 4.40 -13.70 0.02
N TYR A 190 4.67 -12.40 0.12
CA TYR A 190 3.90 -11.34 -0.56
C TYR A 190 4.74 -10.54 -1.55
N TRP A 191 6.06 -10.79 -1.60
CA TRP A 191 7.01 -9.88 -2.23
C TRP A 191 6.72 -9.63 -3.71
N ASP A 192 6.33 -10.64 -4.46
CA ASP A 192 6.02 -10.48 -5.88
C ASP A 192 4.90 -9.45 -6.07
N ASP A 193 3.78 -9.62 -5.37
CA ASP A 193 2.65 -8.69 -5.37
C ASP A 193 3.03 -7.30 -4.84
N LEU A 194 3.80 -7.22 -3.74
CA LEU A 194 4.22 -5.96 -3.14
C LEU A 194 5.16 -5.17 -4.04
N SER A 195 6.03 -5.87 -4.77
CA SER A 195 6.96 -5.26 -5.71
C SER A 195 6.22 -4.67 -6.90
N GLU A 196 5.26 -5.40 -7.48
CA GLU A 196 4.38 -4.91 -8.54
C GLU A 196 3.55 -3.71 -8.09
N LEU A 197 2.98 -3.78 -6.89
CA LEU A 197 2.21 -2.70 -6.30
C LEU A 197 3.06 -1.44 -6.10
N TRP A 198 4.29 -1.60 -5.60
CA TRP A 198 5.25 -0.50 -5.50
C TRP A 198 5.54 0.12 -6.88
N PHE A 199 5.73 -0.71 -7.92
CA PHE A 199 5.92 -0.21 -9.28
C PHE A 199 4.72 0.58 -9.80
N LEU A 200 3.49 0.17 -9.47
CA LEU A 200 2.27 0.91 -9.79
C LEU A 200 2.30 2.32 -9.17
N GLY A 201 2.68 2.41 -7.88
CA GLY A 201 2.85 3.68 -7.19
C GLY A 201 3.89 4.58 -7.83
N MET A 202 4.93 3.99 -8.42
CA MET A 202 6.03 4.67 -9.10
C MET A 202 5.78 4.93 -10.60
N GLN A 203 4.71 4.40 -11.19
CA GLN A 203 4.58 4.34 -12.65
C GLN A 203 4.43 5.73 -13.31
N ARG A 204 5.20 5.91 -14.39
CA ARG A 204 5.39 7.13 -15.19
C ARG A 204 4.08 7.64 -15.82
N ARG A 205 3.52 8.67 -15.20
CA ARG A 205 3.37 10.05 -15.75
C ARG A 205 2.97 10.95 -14.57
N GLY A 206 3.96 11.43 -13.83
CA GLY A 206 3.77 12.54 -12.88
C GLY A 206 4.06 12.30 -11.40
N VAL A 207 4.55 11.13 -10.95
CA VAL A 207 5.27 11.13 -9.66
C VAL A 207 6.55 11.90 -9.93
N VAL A 208 6.62 13.05 -9.26
CA VAL A 208 7.53 14.17 -9.50
C VAL A 208 8.90 13.63 -9.91
N ALA A 209 9.42 14.10 -11.05
CA ALA A 209 10.84 13.93 -11.35
C ALA A 209 11.67 14.27 -10.11
N ASP A 210 11.22 15.22 -9.29
CA ASP A 210 11.81 15.63 -8.02
C ASP A 210 11.79 14.57 -6.91
N VAL A 211 10.86 13.60 -6.81
CA VAL A 211 10.92 12.57 -5.73
C VAL A 211 11.92 11.49 -6.08
N VAL A 212 11.91 11.03 -7.34
CA VAL A 212 12.95 10.13 -7.86
C VAL A 212 14.30 10.84 -7.83
N THR A 213 14.37 12.11 -8.26
CA THR A 213 15.57 12.95 -8.21
C THR A 213 15.98 13.27 -6.77
N SER A 214 15.05 13.43 -5.82
CA SER A 214 15.37 13.67 -4.39
C SER A 214 15.86 12.40 -3.71
N TYR A 215 15.29 11.24 -4.04
CA TYR A 215 15.79 9.96 -3.55
C TYR A 215 17.17 9.64 -4.15
N GLN A 216 17.32 9.83 -5.46
CA GLN A 216 18.62 9.76 -6.15
C GLN A 216 19.62 10.76 -5.55
N GLY A 217 19.20 12.01 -5.35
CA GLY A 217 20.00 13.10 -4.80
C GLY A 217 20.40 12.86 -3.34
N PHE A 218 19.51 12.29 -2.53
CA PHE A 218 19.81 11.84 -1.18
C PHE A 218 20.85 10.72 -1.19
N LEU A 219 20.64 9.68 -2.01
CA LEU A 219 21.61 8.59 -2.15
C LEU A 219 22.97 9.09 -2.61
N CYS A 220 23.01 10.03 -3.57
CA CYS A 220 24.22 10.70 -4.05
C CYS A 220 24.89 11.56 -2.95
N SER A 221 24.11 12.33 -2.19
CA SER A 221 24.62 13.18 -1.11
C SER A 221 25.21 12.36 0.03
N VAL A 222 24.54 11.27 0.43
CA VAL A 222 25.00 10.35 1.47
C VAL A 222 26.27 9.60 1.04
N THR A 223 26.35 9.14 -0.21
CA THR A 223 27.56 8.49 -0.77
C THR A 223 28.74 9.46 -0.92
N CYS A 224 28.49 10.71 -1.28
CA CYS A 224 29.52 11.74 -1.36
C CYS A 224 30.05 12.17 0.01
N SER A 225 29.15 12.28 1.00
CA SER A 225 29.47 12.87 2.31
C SER A 225 30.03 11.86 3.32
N SER A 226 29.91 10.55 3.07
CA SER A 226 30.32 9.51 4.01
C SER A 226 30.94 8.30 3.30
N VAL A 227 32.25 8.10 3.48
CA VAL A 227 32.99 6.94 2.95
C VAL A 227 32.43 5.61 3.47
N PRO A 228 32.09 5.45 4.77
CA PRO A 228 31.45 4.23 5.25
C PRO A 228 30.08 3.97 4.60
N ALA A 229 29.25 5.00 4.40
CA ALA A 229 27.97 4.83 3.75
C ALA A 229 28.12 4.45 2.28
N ARG A 230 29.11 5.03 1.58
CA ARG A 230 29.47 4.65 0.21
C ARG A 230 29.89 3.19 0.11
N GLN A 231 30.76 2.73 1.00
CA GLN A 231 31.20 1.33 1.04
C GLN A 231 30.02 0.39 1.28
N VAL A 232 29.13 0.72 2.22
CA VAL A 232 27.91 -0.08 2.45
C VAL A 232 27.05 -0.11 1.20
N ILE A 233 26.82 1.01 0.53
CA ILE A 233 25.97 1.05 -0.68
C ILE A 233 26.63 0.29 -1.84
N GLN A 234 27.95 0.38 -2.02
CA GLN A 234 28.70 -0.42 -3.00
C GLN A 234 28.62 -1.92 -2.70
N GLU A 235 28.90 -2.32 -1.45
CA GLU A 235 28.85 -3.72 -0.99
C GLU A 235 27.45 -4.32 -1.08
N LYS A 236 26.40 -3.49 -1.02
CA LYS A 236 25.00 -3.88 -1.07
C LYS A 236 24.40 -3.85 -2.49
N GLY A 237 25.23 -3.81 -3.52
CA GLY A 237 24.75 -3.88 -4.91
C GLY A 237 24.15 -2.58 -5.44
N GLY A 238 24.42 -1.45 -4.79
CA GLY A 238 23.93 -0.13 -5.21
C GLY A 238 24.32 0.23 -6.64
N LEU A 239 25.48 -0.25 -7.13
CA LEU A 239 25.92 -0.04 -8.51
C LEU A 239 25.03 -0.78 -9.53
N GLN A 240 24.59 -1.98 -9.19
CA GLN A 240 23.75 -2.81 -10.05
C GLN A 240 22.32 -2.25 -10.11
N MET A 241 21.82 -1.76 -8.97
CA MET A 241 20.55 -1.04 -8.88
C MET A 241 20.61 0.30 -9.64
N ALA A 242 21.71 1.06 -9.50
CA ALA A 242 21.87 2.33 -10.23
C ALA A 242 21.79 2.13 -11.75
N LYS A 243 22.42 1.06 -12.28
CA LYS A 243 22.32 0.68 -13.69
C LYS A 243 20.92 0.24 -14.11
N LEU A 244 20.29 -0.62 -13.29
CA LEU A 244 18.96 -1.16 -13.57
C LEU A 244 17.89 -0.06 -13.65
N TYR A 245 18.05 1.01 -12.86
CA TYR A 245 17.09 2.10 -12.74
C TYR A 245 17.56 3.41 -13.40
N GLU A 246 18.57 3.37 -14.27
CA GLU A 246 19.07 4.53 -15.02
C GLU A 246 19.48 5.73 -14.11
N MET A 247 20.10 5.45 -12.95
CA MET A 247 20.58 6.45 -11.98
C MET A 247 22.03 6.88 -12.29
N GLU A 248 22.25 7.59 -13.40
CA GLU A 248 23.59 7.88 -13.94
C GLU A 248 24.55 8.54 -12.93
N GLU A 249 24.08 9.51 -12.14
CA GLU A 249 24.93 10.23 -11.18
C GLU A 249 25.34 9.36 -9.98
N LEU A 250 24.43 8.52 -9.48
CA LEU A 250 24.74 7.57 -8.41
C LEU A 250 25.70 6.50 -8.90
N GLU A 251 25.52 6.01 -10.13
CA GLU A 251 26.45 5.09 -10.78
C GLU A 251 27.86 5.71 -10.87
N ARG A 252 27.96 6.97 -11.28
CA ARG A 252 29.24 7.70 -11.36
C ARG A 252 29.91 7.84 -9.99
N ILE A 253 29.16 8.17 -8.94
CA ILE A 253 29.68 8.32 -7.57
C ILE A 253 30.14 6.97 -7.00
N LEU A 254 29.39 5.89 -7.27
CA LEU A 254 29.73 4.55 -6.78
C LEU A 254 30.89 3.89 -7.55
N ASN A 255 31.23 4.37 -8.74
CA ASN A 255 32.42 3.90 -9.48
C ASN A 255 33.72 4.65 -9.12
N ASN A 256 33.65 5.70 -8.29
CA ASN A 256 34.79 6.52 -7.82
C ASN A 256 35.09 6.34 -6.34
#